data_AF-A0A9Q0LT20-F1
#
_entry.id   AF-A0A9Q0LT20-F1
#
_cell.length_a   1.000
_cell.length_b   1.000
_cell.length_c   1.000
_cell.angle_alpha   90.00
_cell.angle_beta   90.00
_cell.angle_gamma   90.00
#
_symmetry.space_group_name_H-M   'P 1'
#
loop_
_entity.id
_entity.type
_entity.pdbx_description
1 polymer ?
#
loop_
_entity_poly.entity_id
_entity_poly.type
_entity_poly.pdbx_seq_one_letter_code
_entity_poly.pdbx_strand_id
1 'polypeptide(L)'
;MTDSDDKIIKEARETAEIVLQDSLDESDKWEKQKSKDAKTTVFKKIIEKNPVHRFKALTIIENTTPLEIRNLLYDIKKRLKWDKETKSIEVLKCYDEETKTELCHTITNKVYKGLISSRNFFDVRSFIPFENGIIVNSGKSVSAPKKKIKGVLGNNFPSGFVMIPIYEEKENKEKEKENDIKIEKQDDNQENKEKENKEKEKEKEEEKQKENDIKIEKKDDNQEKENEKENKNQTQINEKKIIATKVCYIVQSDIKGYISYGLVNRAVPSVLVDGLNNLRNFLSKEKEETQNSKK
;
A
#
# COMPACT_ATOMS: atom_id res chain seq x y z
N MET A 1 -22.31 -13.97 -8.59
CA MET A 1 -22.18 -12.51 -8.40
C MET A 1 -23.32 -11.84 -9.13
N THR A 2 -23.92 -10.81 -8.55
CA THR A 2 -24.89 -9.95 -9.25
C THR A 2 -24.15 -8.74 -9.85
N ASP A 3 -24.70 -8.09 -10.89
CA ASP A 3 -24.12 -6.83 -11.44
C ASP A 3 -23.90 -5.75 -10.36
N SER A 4 -24.70 -5.78 -9.29
CA SER A 4 -24.54 -4.90 -8.15
C SER A 4 -23.34 -5.26 -7.25
N ASP A 5 -22.93 -6.52 -7.18
CA ASP A 5 -21.78 -6.96 -6.39
C ASP A 5 -20.48 -6.60 -7.11
N ASP A 6 -20.41 -6.78 -8.42
CA ASP A 6 -19.25 -6.42 -9.25
C ASP A 6 -18.94 -4.93 -9.16
N LYS A 7 -19.99 -4.10 -9.17
CA LYS A 7 -19.86 -2.65 -8.94
C LYS A 7 -19.25 -2.35 -7.57
N ILE A 8 -19.67 -3.06 -6.52
CA ILE A 8 -19.15 -2.85 -5.16
C ILE A 8 -17.69 -3.28 -5.05
N ILE A 9 -17.32 -4.40 -5.67
CA ILE A 9 -15.93 -4.88 -5.72
C ILE A 9 -15.05 -3.87 -6.45
N LYS A 10 -15.52 -3.32 -7.57
CA LYS A 10 -14.82 -2.27 -8.30
C LYS A 10 -14.64 -0.99 -7.45
N GLU A 11 -15.71 -0.51 -6.81
CA GLU A 11 -15.62 0.66 -5.92
C GLU A 11 -14.69 0.42 -4.71
N ALA A 12 -14.62 -0.82 -4.21
CA ALA A 12 -13.68 -1.19 -3.14
C ALA A 12 -12.22 -1.14 -3.60
N ARG A 13 -11.94 -1.55 -4.85
CA ARG A 13 -10.63 -1.42 -5.50
C ARG A 13 -10.22 0.05 -5.64
N GLU A 14 -11.10 0.88 -6.20
CA GLU A 14 -10.88 2.33 -6.34
C GLU A 14 -10.63 2.99 -4.96
N THR A 15 -11.37 2.57 -3.93
CA THR A 15 -11.18 3.04 -2.55
C THR A 15 -9.79 2.68 -2.02
N ALA A 16 -9.32 1.45 -2.28
CA ALA A 16 -7.98 1.04 -1.87
C ALA A 16 -6.88 1.80 -2.62
N GLU A 17 -7.07 2.10 -3.90
CA GLU A 17 -6.13 2.90 -4.69
C GLU A 17 -6.02 4.33 -4.14
N ILE A 18 -7.14 4.98 -3.79
CA ILE A 18 -7.11 6.31 -3.16
C ILE A 18 -6.33 6.28 -1.84
N VAL A 19 -6.61 5.28 -0.99
CA VAL A 19 -5.93 5.12 0.31
C VAL A 19 -4.43 4.85 0.12
N LEU A 20 -4.06 4.04 -0.87
CA LEU A 20 -2.65 3.81 -1.21
C LEU A 20 -1.97 5.10 -1.65
N GLN A 21 -2.58 5.85 -2.58
CA GLN A 21 -2.02 7.11 -3.07
C GLN A 21 -1.79 8.12 -1.94
N ASP A 22 -2.75 8.29 -1.03
CA ASP A 22 -2.56 9.19 0.12
C ASP A 22 -1.45 8.74 1.07
N SER A 23 -1.18 7.43 1.16
CA SER A 23 -0.07 6.92 1.97
C SER A 23 1.29 7.25 1.39
N LEU A 24 1.38 7.31 0.06
CA LEU A 24 2.59 7.60 -0.73
C LEU A 24 2.76 9.09 -1.03
N ASP A 25 1.71 9.90 -0.83
CA ASP A 25 1.73 11.34 -1.05
C ASP A 25 2.66 12.05 -0.04
N GLU A 26 3.82 12.48 -0.52
CA GLU A 26 4.83 13.26 0.24
C GLU A 26 4.73 14.77 -0.03
N SER A 27 3.65 15.25 -0.66
CA SER A 27 3.46 16.67 -0.90
C SER A 27 3.35 17.49 0.39
N ASP A 28 3.68 18.78 0.26
CA ASP A 28 3.55 19.81 1.30
C ASP A 28 2.10 20.07 1.76
N LYS A 29 1.11 19.45 1.09
CA LYS A 29 -0.31 19.49 1.48
C LYS A 29 -0.60 18.76 2.79
N TRP A 30 0.34 17.95 3.28
CA TRP A 30 0.24 17.24 4.56
C TRP A 30 0.95 17.99 5.68
N GLU A 31 0.17 18.59 6.58
CA GLU A 31 0.68 19.31 7.75
C GLU A 31 0.93 18.35 8.91
N LYS A 32 2.18 18.26 9.38
CA LYS A 32 2.55 17.44 10.54
C LYS A 32 1.86 17.94 11.81
N GLN A 33 1.21 17.03 12.52
CA GLN A 33 0.50 17.28 13.77
C GLN A 33 1.34 16.85 14.98
N LYS A 34 1.10 17.46 16.14
CA LYS A 34 1.71 17.02 17.40
C LYS A 34 1.20 15.62 17.77
N SER A 35 2.11 14.71 18.07
CA SER A 35 1.83 13.35 18.55
C SER A 35 2.37 13.15 19.96
N LYS A 36 1.66 12.36 20.77
CA LYS A 36 2.12 11.95 22.11
C LYS A 36 3.00 10.69 22.07
N ASP A 37 2.96 9.95 20.97
CA ASP A 37 3.81 8.77 20.76
C ASP A 37 4.94 9.13 19.80
N ALA A 38 6.18 9.02 20.27
CA ALA A 38 7.37 9.28 19.46
C ALA A 38 7.52 8.30 18.28
N LYS A 39 6.89 7.12 18.36
CA LYS A 39 6.91 6.10 17.29
C LYS A 39 5.79 6.28 16.26
N THR A 40 4.92 7.29 16.42
CA THR A 40 3.82 7.56 15.51
C THR A 40 3.86 9.01 15.05
N THR A 41 3.97 9.21 13.74
CA THR A 41 3.88 10.55 13.12
C THR A 41 2.49 10.75 12.54
N VAL A 42 1.84 11.87 12.85
CA VAL A 42 0.49 12.18 12.36
C VAL A 42 0.54 13.39 11.44
N PHE A 43 -0.23 13.34 10.37
CA PHE A 43 -0.40 14.43 9.42
C PHE A 43 -1.88 14.73 9.22
N LYS A 44 -2.16 15.97 8.84
CA LYS A 44 -3.49 16.47 8.50
C LYS A 44 -3.42 17.12 7.12
N LYS A 45 -4.42 16.87 6.29
CA LYS A 45 -4.63 17.50 4.99
C LYS A 45 -6.03 18.11 4.97
N ILE A 46 -6.09 19.39 4.61
CA ILE A 46 -7.35 20.08 4.37
C ILE A 46 -7.82 19.71 2.97
N ILE A 47 -9.08 19.29 2.85
CA ILE A 47 -9.67 18.91 1.57
C ILE A 47 -10.54 20.08 1.10
N GLU A 48 -10.21 20.60 -0.09
CA GLU A 48 -10.94 21.73 -0.66
C GLU A 48 -12.44 21.41 -0.73
N LYS A 49 -13.29 22.35 -0.31
CA LYS A 49 -14.76 22.22 -0.31
C LYS A 49 -15.33 21.07 0.54
N ASN A 50 -14.50 20.41 1.36
CA ASN A 50 -14.96 19.39 2.30
C ASN A 50 -14.59 19.81 3.74
N PRO A 51 -15.58 20.01 4.64
CA PRO A 51 -15.29 20.43 6.01
C PRO A 51 -14.63 19.34 6.86
N VAL A 52 -14.59 18.09 6.35
CA VAL A 52 -13.95 16.96 7.02
C VAL A 52 -12.51 16.84 6.55
N HIS A 53 -11.59 17.14 7.47
CA HIS A 53 -10.16 16.98 7.22
C HIS A 53 -9.77 15.51 7.07
N ARG A 54 -8.71 15.29 6.29
CA ARG A 54 -8.09 14.00 6.09
C ARG A 54 -6.87 13.87 6.99
N PHE A 55 -6.74 12.75 7.67
CA PHE A 55 -5.61 12.50 8.57
C PHE A 55 -4.91 11.21 8.14
N LYS A 56 -3.58 11.18 8.28
CA LYS A 56 -2.82 9.94 8.20
C LYS A 56 -1.85 9.83 9.37
N ALA A 57 -1.71 8.64 9.93
CA ALA A 57 -0.76 8.33 10.98
C ALA A 57 0.17 7.21 10.51
N LEU A 58 1.48 7.40 10.69
CA LEU A 58 2.53 6.50 10.23
C LEU A 58 3.26 5.91 11.43
N THR A 59 3.49 4.61 11.41
CA THR A 59 4.38 3.92 12.36
C THR A 59 5.12 2.77 11.68
N ILE A 60 6.18 2.28 12.30
CA ILE A 60 6.90 1.07 11.88
C ILE A 60 6.69 0.01 12.95
N ILE A 61 6.35 -1.20 12.52
CA ILE A 61 6.20 -2.37 13.39
C ILE A 61 7.27 -3.39 13.01
N GLU A 62 8.26 -3.52 13.89
CA GLU A 62 9.42 -4.42 13.72
C GLU A 62 9.03 -5.90 13.76
N ASN A 63 9.78 -6.70 13.00
CA ASN A 63 9.66 -8.15 12.88
C ASN A 63 8.26 -8.63 12.46
N THR A 64 7.45 -7.77 11.85
CA THR A 64 6.07 -8.07 11.43
C THR A 64 5.95 -7.87 9.93
N THR A 65 5.27 -8.81 9.27
CA THR A 65 4.91 -8.76 7.84
C THR A 65 3.55 -8.08 7.62
N PRO A 66 3.28 -7.55 6.40
CA PRO A 66 1.97 -7.03 6.05
C PRO A 66 0.84 -8.04 6.25
N LEU A 67 1.10 -9.33 5.97
CA LEU A 67 0.12 -10.40 6.09
C LEU A 67 -0.30 -10.66 7.54
N GLU A 68 0.64 -10.62 8.50
CA GLU A 68 0.32 -10.76 9.93
C GLU A 68 -0.62 -9.66 10.41
N ILE A 69 -0.36 -8.40 10.00
CA ILE A 69 -1.22 -7.27 10.34
C ILE A 69 -2.58 -7.41 9.67
N ARG A 70 -2.62 -7.77 8.39
CA ARG A 70 -3.87 -8.02 7.65
C ARG A 70 -4.73 -9.07 8.35
N ASN A 71 -4.13 -10.19 8.77
CA ASN A 71 -4.84 -11.26 9.45
C ASN A 71 -5.42 -10.80 10.79
N LEU A 72 -4.66 -9.99 11.53
CA LEU A 72 -5.10 -9.41 12.79
C LEU A 72 -6.24 -8.38 12.61
N LEU A 73 -6.21 -7.60 11.53
CA LEU A 73 -7.29 -6.66 11.18
C LEU A 73 -8.58 -7.38 10.75
N TYR A 74 -8.43 -8.51 10.05
CA TYR A 74 -9.55 -9.31 9.52
C TYR A 74 -10.25 -10.16 10.58
N ASP A 75 -9.49 -10.79 11.50
CA ASP A 75 -10.05 -11.56 12.60
C ASP A 75 -10.79 -10.64 13.59
N ILE A 76 -12.12 -10.58 13.49
CA ILE A 76 -12.96 -9.72 14.33
C ILE A 76 -12.77 -10.00 15.83
N LYS A 77 -12.61 -11.27 16.21
CA LYS A 77 -12.46 -11.63 17.64
C LYS A 77 -11.15 -11.10 18.18
N LYS A 78 -10.05 -11.23 17.41
CA LYS A 78 -8.76 -10.62 17.80
C LYS A 78 -8.80 -9.10 17.70
N ARG A 79 -9.42 -8.55 16.66
CA ARG A 79 -9.58 -7.11 16.43
C ARG A 79 -10.18 -6.42 17.65
N LEU A 80 -11.28 -6.96 18.19
CA LEU A 80 -11.95 -6.39 19.36
C LEU A 80 -11.16 -6.52 20.67
N LYS A 81 -10.10 -7.35 20.73
CA LYS A 81 -9.22 -7.42 21.91
C LYS A 81 -8.24 -6.27 21.97
N TRP A 82 -7.76 -5.77 20.84
CA TRP A 82 -6.75 -4.72 20.79
C TRP A 82 -7.30 -3.36 20.37
N ASP A 83 -8.28 -3.31 19.48
CA ASP A 83 -8.87 -2.04 19.03
C ASP A 83 -9.88 -1.51 20.05
N LYS A 84 -9.37 -0.73 20.99
CA LYS A 84 -10.16 -0.11 22.06
C LYS A 84 -11.15 0.93 21.57
N GLU A 85 -11.02 1.41 20.34
CA GLU A 85 -11.89 2.42 19.76
C GLU A 85 -13.12 1.78 19.08
N THR A 86 -13.07 0.48 18.84
CA THR A 86 -14.16 -0.30 18.25
C THR A 86 -14.92 -1.09 19.30
N LYS A 87 -16.24 -0.91 19.34
CA LYS A 87 -17.13 -1.64 20.25
C LYS A 87 -17.61 -2.97 19.67
N SER A 88 -17.98 -2.97 18.39
CA SER A 88 -18.44 -4.18 17.69
C SER A 88 -18.26 -4.04 16.20
N ILE A 89 -18.08 -5.18 15.53
CA ILE A 89 -18.06 -5.31 14.07
C ILE A 89 -18.96 -6.49 13.72
N GLU A 90 -19.92 -6.27 12.83
CA GLU A 90 -20.79 -7.30 12.27
C GLU A 90 -20.59 -7.33 10.75
N VAL A 91 -20.20 -8.47 10.18
CA VAL A 91 -20.18 -8.66 8.73
C VAL A 91 -21.59 -8.97 8.27
N LEU A 92 -22.17 -8.10 7.45
CA LEU A 92 -23.54 -8.24 6.95
C LEU A 92 -23.59 -8.99 5.62
N LYS A 93 -22.57 -8.81 4.79
CA LYS A 93 -22.46 -9.48 3.49
C LYS A 93 -21.00 -9.55 3.06
N CYS A 94 -20.59 -10.70 2.53
CA CYS A 94 -19.34 -10.85 1.79
C CYS A 94 -19.65 -10.77 0.29
N TYR A 95 -18.93 -9.92 -0.43
CA TYR A 95 -19.03 -9.74 -1.88
C TYR A 95 -17.94 -10.51 -2.62
N ASP A 96 -16.74 -10.57 -2.03
CA ASP A 96 -15.60 -11.31 -2.58
C ASP A 96 -14.74 -11.90 -1.46
N GLU A 97 -14.51 -13.21 -1.53
CA GLU A 97 -13.73 -13.97 -0.55
C GLU A 97 -12.22 -13.83 -0.74
N GLU A 98 -11.73 -13.51 -1.93
CA GLU A 98 -10.30 -13.37 -2.18
C GLU A 98 -9.77 -12.08 -1.54
N THR A 99 -10.37 -10.96 -1.91
CA THR A 99 -10.03 -9.64 -1.36
C THR A 99 -10.72 -9.34 -0.04
N LYS A 100 -11.55 -10.26 0.47
CA LYS A 100 -12.37 -10.04 1.67
C LYS A 100 -13.16 -8.72 1.59
N THR A 101 -13.79 -8.49 0.45
CA THR A 101 -14.65 -7.33 0.24
C THR A 101 -15.99 -7.58 0.92
N GLU A 102 -16.28 -6.84 1.98
CA GLU A 102 -17.38 -7.11 2.91
C GLU A 102 -18.13 -5.83 3.30
N LEU A 103 -19.46 -5.89 3.35
CA LEU A 103 -20.27 -4.90 4.03
C LEU A 103 -20.24 -5.17 5.54
N CYS A 104 -19.76 -4.20 6.31
CA CYS A 104 -19.67 -4.30 7.76
C CYS A 104 -20.49 -3.22 8.45
N HIS A 105 -21.17 -3.57 9.53
CA HIS A 105 -21.69 -2.64 10.52
C HIS A 105 -20.73 -2.54 11.70
N THR A 106 -20.06 -1.39 11.81
CA THR A 106 -19.12 -1.11 12.91
C THR A 106 -19.75 -0.12 13.88
N ILE A 107 -19.63 -0.40 15.17
CA ILE A 107 -19.99 0.53 16.25
C ILE A 107 -18.71 0.93 16.98
N THR A 108 -18.45 2.23 17.12
CA THR A 108 -17.30 2.72 17.88
C THR A 108 -17.61 2.88 19.36
N ASN A 109 -16.57 2.84 20.19
CA ASN A 109 -16.66 3.29 21.57
C ASN A 109 -16.81 4.83 21.62
N LYS A 110 -17.21 5.34 22.79
CA LYS A 110 -17.19 6.78 23.03
C LYS A 110 -15.73 7.21 23.14
N VAL A 111 -15.39 8.33 22.53
CA VAL A 111 -14.01 8.84 22.54
C VAL A 111 -13.92 10.18 23.26
N TYR A 112 -12.68 10.59 23.55
CA TYR A 112 -12.38 11.88 24.16
C TYR A 112 -13.17 12.14 25.45
N LYS A 113 -13.05 11.20 26.41
CA LYS A 113 -13.76 11.21 27.71
C LYS A 113 -15.29 11.28 27.58
N GLY A 114 -15.84 10.77 26.49
CA GLY A 114 -17.28 10.71 26.27
C GLY A 114 -17.90 11.94 25.63
N LEU A 115 -17.10 12.98 25.33
CA LEU A 115 -17.60 14.17 24.61
C LEU A 115 -18.03 13.84 23.17
N ILE A 116 -17.46 12.79 22.59
CA ILE A 116 -17.91 12.23 21.33
C ILE A 116 -18.54 10.87 21.64
N SER A 117 -19.86 10.79 21.48
CA SER A 117 -20.60 9.54 21.64
C SER A 117 -20.24 8.50 20.57
N SER A 118 -20.58 7.24 20.81
CA SER A 118 -20.43 6.16 19.83
C SER A 118 -21.04 6.51 18.47
N ARG A 119 -20.46 5.94 17.41
CA ARG A 119 -20.94 6.06 16.04
C ARG A 119 -21.18 4.71 15.42
N ASN A 120 -22.17 4.66 14.54
CA ASN A 120 -22.41 3.54 13.65
C ASN A 120 -21.82 3.88 12.29
N PHE A 121 -21.17 2.92 11.66
CA PHE A 121 -20.69 3.00 10.28
C PHE A 121 -21.12 1.76 9.51
N PHE A 122 -21.58 1.95 8.28
CA PHE A 122 -21.85 0.86 7.34
C PHE A 122 -20.85 1.01 6.22
N ASP A 123 -19.76 0.26 6.29
CA ASP A 123 -18.64 0.40 5.38
C ASP A 123 -18.51 -0.85 4.52
N VAL A 124 -18.26 -0.65 3.22
CA VAL A 124 -17.63 -1.70 2.42
C VAL A 124 -16.15 -1.64 2.72
N ARG A 125 -15.63 -2.69 3.35
CA ARG A 125 -14.21 -2.87 3.62
C ARG A 125 -13.61 -3.91 2.68
N SER A 126 -12.34 -3.80 2.35
CA SER A 126 -11.61 -4.80 1.58
C SER A 126 -10.16 -4.91 2.03
N PHE A 127 -9.48 -5.97 1.62
CA PHE A 127 -8.06 -6.26 1.86
C PHE A 127 -7.42 -6.58 0.52
N ILE A 128 -6.88 -5.56 -0.12
CA ILE A 128 -6.43 -5.63 -1.51
C ILE A 128 -4.90 -5.67 -1.55
N PRO A 129 -4.30 -6.74 -2.12
CA PRO A 129 -2.87 -6.77 -2.38
C PRO A 129 -2.51 -5.85 -3.55
N PHE A 130 -1.35 -5.23 -3.44
CA PHE A 130 -0.68 -4.45 -4.46
C PHE A 130 0.74 -4.98 -4.66
N GLU A 131 1.44 -4.42 -5.65
CA GLU A 131 2.82 -4.77 -5.95
C GLU A 131 3.76 -4.62 -4.75
N ASN A 132 4.92 -5.28 -4.82
CA ASN A 132 5.97 -5.23 -3.80
C ASN A 132 5.53 -5.69 -2.40
N GLY A 133 4.48 -6.52 -2.32
CA GLY A 133 3.97 -7.08 -1.07
C GLY A 133 3.16 -6.10 -0.22
N ILE A 134 2.75 -4.97 -0.81
CA ILE A 134 1.88 -3.99 -0.14
C ILE A 134 0.48 -4.61 0.02
N ILE A 135 -0.12 -4.43 1.19
CA ILE A 135 -1.53 -4.77 1.41
C ILE A 135 -2.26 -3.52 1.87
N VAL A 136 -3.43 -3.26 1.29
CA VAL A 136 -4.30 -2.16 1.69
C VAL A 136 -5.58 -2.74 2.28
N ASN A 137 -5.82 -2.49 3.57
CA ASN A 137 -7.16 -2.59 4.12
C ASN A 137 -7.87 -1.26 3.91
N SER A 138 -8.89 -1.20 3.07
CA SER A 138 -9.64 0.05 2.82
C SER A 138 -11.09 -0.08 3.30
N GLY A 139 -11.74 1.06 3.48
CA GLY A 139 -13.13 1.16 3.90
C GLY A 139 -13.76 2.49 3.47
N LYS A 140 -15.01 2.44 3.03
CA LYS A 140 -15.82 3.61 2.70
C LYS A 140 -17.28 3.35 3.08
N SER A 141 -17.93 4.35 3.64
CA SER A 141 -19.34 4.23 4.00
C SER A 141 -20.23 4.14 2.78
N VAL A 142 -21.22 3.25 2.88
CA VAL A 142 -22.32 3.10 1.94
C VAL A 142 -23.64 3.49 2.62
N SER A 143 -24.70 3.61 1.84
CA SER A 143 -26.04 3.83 2.37
C SER A 143 -26.39 2.76 3.39
N ALA A 144 -26.83 3.20 4.58
CA ALA A 144 -27.26 2.28 5.61
C ALA A 144 -28.40 1.39 5.09
N PRO A 145 -28.43 0.09 5.45
CA PRO A 145 -29.58 -0.76 5.20
C PRO A 145 -30.83 -0.12 5.80
N LYS A 146 -32.03 -0.45 5.30
CA LYS A 146 -33.33 0.06 5.81
C LYS A 146 -33.65 -0.34 7.26
N LYS A 147 -32.66 -0.84 8.02
CA LYS A 147 -32.75 -1.25 9.43
C LYS A 147 -32.76 0.00 10.32
N LYS A 148 -33.65 0.01 11.32
CA LYS A 148 -33.66 1.06 12.35
C LYS A 148 -32.41 0.92 13.21
N ILE A 149 -31.53 1.92 13.17
CA ILE A 149 -30.27 1.94 13.93
C ILE A 149 -30.43 2.87 15.13
N LYS A 150 -29.86 2.48 16.28
CA LYS A 150 -29.76 3.35 17.46
C LYS A 150 -28.43 4.11 17.42
N GLY A 151 -28.48 5.43 17.64
CA GLY A 151 -27.31 6.29 17.69
C GLY A 151 -27.03 7.02 16.38
N VAL A 152 -25.92 7.77 16.35
CA VAL A 152 -25.56 8.61 15.19
C VAL A 152 -24.86 7.76 14.14
N LEU A 153 -25.32 7.87 12.90
CA LEU A 153 -24.66 7.29 11.72
C LEU A 153 -23.54 8.24 11.29
N GLY A 154 -22.29 7.79 11.44
CA GLY A 154 -21.14 8.47 10.85
C GLY A 154 -20.98 8.09 9.38
N ASN A 155 -20.11 8.82 8.68
CA ASN A 155 -19.78 8.55 7.29
C ASN A 155 -18.27 8.60 7.07
N ASN A 156 -17.68 7.45 6.76
CA ASN A 156 -16.30 7.32 6.33
C ASN A 156 -16.18 7.63 4.83
N PHE A 157 -15.37 8.62 4.50
CA PHE A 157 -14.76 8.74 3.17
C PHE A 157 -13.66 7.65 3.03
N PRO A 158 -13.11 7.40 1.82
CA PRO A 158 -12.04 6.41 1.63
C PRO A 158 -10.95 6.50 2.70
N SER A 159 -10.86 5.47 3.54
CA SER A 159 -10.03 5.40 4.74
C SER A 159 -9.49 3.96 4.88
N GLY A 160 -8.47 3.74 5.71
CA GLY A 160 -7.93 2.39 5.84
C GLY A 160 -6.49 2.30 6.35
N PHE A 161 -5.96 1.09 6.40
CA PHE A 161 -4.57 0.79 6.70
C PHE A 161 -3.82 0.41 5.42
N VAL A 162 -2.66 1.02 5.20
CA VAL A 162 -1.67 0.58 4.20
C VAL A 162 -0.51 -0.07 4.93
N MET A 163 -0.19 -1.30 4.54
CA MET A 163 0.86 -2.12 5.13
C MET A 163 1.95 -2.31 4.08
N ILE A 164 3.06 -1.59 4.25
CA ILE A 164 4.17 -1.56 3.31
C ILE A 164 5.34 -2.35 3.92
N PRO A 165 5.80 -3.44 3.28
CA PRO A 165 6.92 -4.21 3.80
C PRO A 165 8.22 -3.40 3.74
N ILE A 166 9.04 -3.55 4.78
CA ILE A 166 10.42 -3.07 4.83
C ILE A 166 11.32 -4.29 4.74
N TYR A 167 12.13 -4.32 3.69
CA TYR A 167 13.03 -5.42 3.38
C TYR A 167 14.41 -5.18 4.00
N GLU A 168 15.08 -6.26 4.40
CA GLU A 168 16.50 -6.23 4.75
C GLU A 168 17.31 -5.76 3.54
N GLU A 169 18.06 -4.66 3.69
CA GLU A 169 19.05 -4.27 2.68
C GLU A 169 20.19 -5.29 2.72
N LYS A 170 20.41 -6.02 1.63
CA LYS A 170 21.62 -6.84 1.50
C LYS A 170 22.79 -5.88 1.30
N GLU A 171 23.78 -5.88 2.20
CA GLU A 171 25.08 -5.25 1.95
C GLU A 171 25.75 -5.93 0.74
N ASN A 172 25.50 -5.46 -0.48
CA ASN A 172 26.30 -5.83 -1.65
C ASN A 172 27.57 -4.97 -1.68
N LYS A 173 28.46 -5.12 -0.68
CA LYS A 173 29.76 -4.44 -0.64
C LYS A 173 30.78 -4.92 -1.70
N GLU A 174 30.39 -5.79 -2.62
CA GLU A 174 31.29 -6.37 -3.62
C GLU A 174 30.99 -6.00 -5.08
N LYS A 175 29.89 -5.28 -5.39
CA LYS A 175 29.59 -4.88 -6.79
C LYS A 175 29.92 -3.43 -7.14
N GLU A 176 30.09 -2.53 -6.17
CA GLU A 176 30.57 -1.17 -6.44
C GLU A 176 32.09 -1.12 -6.60
N LYS A 177 32.86 -1.94 -5.86
CA LYS A 177 34.32 -2.01 -6.04
C LYS A 177 34.77 -2.61 -7.37
N GLU A 178 33.98 -3.49 -7.99
CA GLU A 178 34.32 -4.07 -9.30
C GLU A 178 33.96 -3.15 -10.49
N ASN A 179 33.03 -2.20 -10.28
CA ASN A 179 32.67 -1.21 -11.30
C ASN A 179 33.60 0.01 -11.25
N ASP A 180 34.06 0.44 -10.07
CA ASP A 180 35.06 1.51 -9.96
C ASP A 180 36.42 1.09 -10.54
N ILE A 181 36.81 -0.20 -10.41
CA ILE A 181 38.06 -0.72 -11.00
C ILE A 181 37.98 -0.90 -12.53
N LYS A 182 36.76 -0.97 -13.10
CA LYS A 182 36.58 -1.07 -14.57
C LYS A 182 36.50 0.28 -15.25
N ILE A 183 36.03 1.33 -14.57
CA ILE A 183 35.99 2.69 -15.11
C ILE A 183 37.41 3.29 -15.17
N GLU A 184 38.27 2.99 -14.19
CA GLU A 184 39.67 3.46 -14.20
C GLU A 184 40.59 2.81 -15.25
N LYS A 185 40.12 1.81 -16.02
CA LYS A 185 40.91 1.14 -17.08
C LYS A 185 40.43 1.42 -18.50
N GLN A 186 39.43 2.27 -18.69
CA GLN A 186 38.94 2.65 -20.03
C GLN A 186 39.27 4.09 -20.44
N ASP A 187 39.81 4.92 -19.56
CA ASP A 187 40.14 6.33 -19.87
C ASP A 187 41.55 6.55 -20.46
N ASP A 188 42.38 5.50 -20.59
CA ASP A 188 43.75 5.63 -21.14
C ASP A 188 43.89 5.31 -22.64
N ASN A 189 42.80 5.16 -23.40
CA ASN A 189 42.91 4.76 -24.82
C ASN A 189 42.00 5.48 -25.82
N GLN A 190 41.58 6.71 -25.50
CA GLN A 190 40.75 7.51 -26.38
C GLN A 190 41.32 8.92 -26.63
N GLU A 191 42.60 9.00 -26.98
CA GLU A 191 43.21 10.27 -27.44
C GLU A 191 44.00 10.14 -28.76
N ASN A 192 43.73 9.12 -29.59
CA ASN A 192 44.48 8.93 -30.85
C ASN A 192 43.69 8.36 -32.04
N LYS A 193 42.39 8.66 -32.18
CA LYS A 193 41.61 8.27 -33.37
C LYS A 193 40.62 9.33 -33.90
N GLU A 194 40.94 10.61 -33.75
CA GLU A 194 40.28 11.70 -34.49
C GLU A 194 41.30 12.45 -35.34
N LYS A 195 41.84 11.79 -36.38
CA LYS A 195 42.64 12.46 -37.43
C LYS A 195 42.90 11.57 -38.64
N GLU A 196 41.89 10.86 -39.16
CA GLU A 196 41.99 10.20 -40.48
C GLU A 196 40.60 9.68 -40.91
N ASN A 197 39.73 10.57 -41.42
CA ASN A 197 38.57 10.19 -42.24
C ASN A 197 37.90 11.43 -42.86
N LYS A 198 38.71 12.23 -43.56
CA LYS A 198 38.23 13.21 -44.55
C LYS A 198 39.13 13.15 -45.77
N GLU A 199 39.05 12.06 -46.52
CA GLU A 199 39.36 11.97 -47.95
C GLU A 199 39.20 10.52 -48.42
N LYS A 200 38.45 10.35 -49.51
CA LYS A 200 38.11 9.14 -50.30
C LYS A 200 36.60 8.96 -50.40
N GLU A 201 35.97 9.70 -51.31
CA GLU A 201 35.73 9.29 -52.71
C GLU A 201 34.49 8.38 -52.77
N LYS A 202 33.32 8.86 -53.24
CA LYS A 202 33.01 9.20 -54.64
C LYS A 202 33.67 8.22 -55.61
N GLU A 203 32.98 7.13 -55.91
CA GLU A 203 32.82 6.51 -57.24
C GLU A 203 32.35 5.07 -57.09
N LYS A 204 31.07 4.82 -57.39
CA LYS A 204 30.60 3.86 -58.41
C LYS A 204 29.14 3.52 -58.17
N GLU A 205 28.34 4.41 -58.73
CA GLU A 205 27.11 4.13 -59.45
C GLU A 205 27.26 2.95 -60.43
N GLU A 206 26.12 2.32 -60.69
CA GLU A 206 25.79 1.44 -61.83
C GLU A 206 26.32 0.00 -61.81
N GLU A 207 25.46 -0.96 -61.44
CA GLU A 207 24.82 -1.83 -62.45
C GLU A 207 23.69 -2.72 -61.88
N LYS A 208 22.50 -2.51 -62.46
CA LYS A 208 21.48 -3.50 -62.89
C LYS A 208 20.78 -4.35 -61.81
N GLN A 209 19.51 -4.10 -61.45
CA GLN A 209 18.24 -4.10 -62.21
C GLN A 209 17.66 -5.51 -62.47
N LYS A 210 16.47 -5.73 -61.85
CA LYS A 210 15.39 -6.69 -62.16
C LYS A 210 15.72 -8.19 -62.05
N GLU A 211 15.02 -8.91 -61.17
CA GLU A 211 13.75 -9.58 -61.50
C GLU A 211 13.13 -10.25 -60.26
N ASN A 212 11.82 -10.36 -60.33
CA ASN A 212 10.90 -10.80 -59.29
C ASN A 212 10.91 -12.33 -59.09
N ASP A 213 10.30 -12.70 -57.96
CA ASP A 213 9.59 -13.95 -57.68
C ASP A 213 10.43 -15.24 -57.51
N ILE A 214 10.39 -15.81 -56.29
CA ILE A 214 9.84 -17.14 -55.96
C ILE A 214 10.41 -17.68 -54.62
N LYS A 215 9.47 -18.04 -53.72
CA LYS A 215 9.47 -19.04 -52.62
C LYS A 215 10.37 -18.79 -51.41
N ILE A 216 9.78 -18.59 -50.22
CA ILE A 216 9.22 -19.60 -49.28
C ILE A 216 10.32 -20.46 -48.63
N GLU A 217 10.29 -20.43 -47.29
CA GLU A 217 10.79 -21.40 -46.30
C GLU A 217 12.13 -21.13 -45.58
N LYS A 218 12.02 -21.17 -44.24
CA LYS A 218 13.02 -21.45 -43.19
C LYS A 218 13.74 -20.27 -42.54
N LYS A 219 13.11 -19.72 -41.49
CA LYS A 219 13.80 -19.17 -40.32
C LYS A 219 12.95 -19.38 -39.05
N ASP A 220 12.80 -20.64 -38.64
CA ASP A 220 12.60 -21.01 -37.24
C ASP A 220 13.84 -21.83 -36.87
N ASP A 221 14.57 -21.37 -35.84
CA ASP A 221 15.57 -22.14 -35.05
C ASP A 221 16.56 -21.26 -34.25
N ASN A 222 16.38 -19.93 -34.19
CA ASN A 222 17.28 -19.06 -33.40
C ASN A 222 16.61 -18.15 -32.35
N GLN A 223 15.31 -18.33 -32.05
CA GLN A 223 14.63 -17.59 -30.98
C GLN A 223 14.46 -18.39 -29.66
N GLU A 224 14.79 -19.68 -29.64
CA GLU A 224 14.58 -20.53 -28.46
C GLU A 224 15.77 -20.57 -27.48
N LYS A 225 16.96 -20.13 -27.90
CA LYS A 225 18.17 -20.19 -27.06
C LYS A 225 18.51 -18.88 -26.32
N GLU A 226 17.90 -17.76 -26.70
CA GLU A 226 17.98 -16.50 -25.94
C GLU A 226 16.87 -16.41 -24.87
N ASN A 227 15.67 -16.92 -25.16
CA ASN A 227 14.55 -16.93 -24.21
C ASN A 227 14.74 -17.91 -23.03
N GLU A 228 15.56 -18.96 -23.15
CA GLU A 228 15.91 -19.83 -22.01
C GLU A 228 17.00 -19.25 -21.09
N LYS A 229 17.84 -18.32 -21.57
CA LYS A 229 18.84 -17.64 -20.74
C LYS A 229 18.24 -16.44 -20.01
N GLU A 230 17.25 -15.75 -20.60
CA GLU A 230 16.46 -14.74 -19.88
C GLU A 230 15.52 -15.37 -18.84
N ASN A 231 14.83 -16.48 -19.15
CA ASN A 231 13.96 -17.15 -18.17
C ASN A 231 14.70 -17.83 -17.00
N LYS A 232 15.98 -18.19 -17.17
CA LYS A 232 16.82 -18.70 -16.06
C LYS A 232 17.40 -17.60 -15.18
N ASN A 233 17.52 -16.36 -15.68
CA ASN A 233 17.90 -15.20 -14.87
C ASN A 233 16.69 -14.56 -14.14
N GLN A 234 15.46 -14.88 -14.52
CA GLN A 234 14.24 -14.40 -13.85
C GLN A 234 13.82 -15.22 -12.61
N THR A 235 14.45 -16.38 -12.36
CA THR A 235 14.08 -17.29 -11.24
C THR A 235 15.12 -17.31 -10.11
N GLN A 236 15.77 -16.17 -9.85
CA GLN A 236 16.46 -15.89 -8.59
C GLN A 236 16.16 -14.46 -8.13
N ILE A 237 14.87 -14.12 -7.99
CA ILE A 237 14.51 -13.09 -7.02
C ILE A 237 14.83 -13.70 -5.66
N ASN A 238 16.03 -13.42 -5.18
CA ASN A 238 16.39 -13.58 -3.78
C ASN A 238 15.22 -13.05 -2.94
N GLU A 239 14.47 -13.93 -2.28
CA GLU A 239 13.39 -13.57 -1.38
C GLU A 239 13.95 -12.62 -0.33
N LYS A 240 13.75 -11.32 -0.52
CA LYS A 240 14.23 -10.33 0.43
C LYS A 240 13.43 -10.54 1.71
N LYS A 241 14.14 -10.80 2.81
CA LYS A 241 13.52 -10.99 4.12
C LYS A 241 12.85 -9.69 4.55
N ILE A 242 11.58 -9.76 4.93
CA ILE A 242 10.86 -8.64 5.53
C ILE A 242 11.30 -8.52 6.99
N ILE A 243 11.85 -7.37 7.36
CA ILE A 243 12.32 -7.08 8.72
C ILE A 243 11.31 -6.27 9.52
N ALA A 244 10.45 -5.50 8.84
CA ALA A 244 9.42 -4.68 9.48
C ALA A 244 8.30 -4.36 8.50
N THR A 245 7.22 -3.77 9.00
CA THR A 245 6.15 -3.20 8.17
C THR A 245 5.92 -1.75 8.56
N LYS A 246 5.99 -0.84 7.58
CA LYS A 246 5.48 0.52 7.71
C LYS A 246 3.96 0.49 7.58
N VAL A 247 3.27 0.96 8.60
CA VAL A 247 1.81 1.02 8.66
C VAL A 247 1.38 2.48 8.55
N CYS A 248 0.53 2.76 7.56
CA CYS A 248 -0.14 4.05 7.40
C CYS A 248 -1.63 3.88 7.69
N TYR A 249 -2.14 4.51 8.76
CA TYR A 249 -3.57 4.54 9.05
C TYR A 249 -4.16 5.88 8.58
N ILE A 250 -5.03 5.83 7.57
CA ILE A 250 -5.67 6.97 6.93
C ILE A 250 -7.13 7.04 7.34
N VAL A 251 -7.59 8.21 7.78
CA VAL A 251 -8.96 8.46 8.20
C VAL A 251 -9.46 9.80 7.68
N GLN A 252 -10.65 9.77 7.09
CA GLN A 252 -11.48 10.94 6.86
C GLN A 252 -12.92 10.55 7.18
N SER A 253 -13.37 10.91 8.37
CA SER A 253 -14.68 10.51 8.89
C SER A 253 -15.52 11.73 9.23
N ASP A 254 -16.68 11.84 8.59
CA ASP A 254 -17.73 12.72 9.07
C ASP A 254 -18.42 12.04 10.26
N ILE A 255 -18.07 12.51 11.44
CA ILE A 255 -18.62 11.98 12.70
C ILE A 255 -20.10 12.37 12.83
N LYS A 256 -20.61 13.37 12.11
CA LYS A 256 -21.98 13.89 12.22
C LYS A 256 -22.38 14.33 13.65
N GLY A 257 -23.59 14.86 13.75
CA GLY A 257 -24.18 15.38 14.98
C GLY A 257 -23.70 16.80 15.33
N TYR A 258 -24.20 17.32 16.46
CA TYR A 258 -23.88 18.67 16.94
C TYR A 258 -22.57 18.69 17.73
N ILE A 259 -21.46 18.40 17.05
CA ILE A 259 -20.10 18.40 17.62
C ILE A 259 -19.27 19.47 16.92
N SER A 260 -18.55 20.30 17.68
CA SER A 260 -17.66 21.29 17.08
C SER A 260 -16.53 20.62 16.28
N TYR A 261 -16.24 21.15 15.09
CA TYR A 261 -15.12 20.69 14.26
C TYR A 261 -13.78 20.74 15.00
N GLY A 262 -13.56 21.76 15.83
CA GLY A 262 -12.36 21.86 16.65
C GLY A 262 -12.18 20.68 17.61
N LEU A 263 -13.27 20.13 18.16
CA LEU A 263 -13.20 18.94 19.00
C LEU A 263 -12.90 17.68 18.17
N VAL A 264 -13.56 17.50 17.03
CA VAL A 264 -13.30 16.38 16.11
C VAL A 264 -11.84 16.38 15.65
N ASN A 265 -11.33 17.54 15.25
CA ASN A 265 -9.95 17.72 14.78
C ASN A 265 -8.89 17.42 15.86
N ARG A 266 -9.24 17.52 17.14
CA ARG A 266 -8.35 17.10 18.24
C ARG A 266 -8.51 15.62 18.59
N ALA A 267 -9.71 15.08 18.43
CA ALA A 267 -10.01 13.69 18.77
C ALA A 267 -9.43 12.70 17.75
N VAL A 268 -9.59 12.97 16.44
CA VAL A 268 -9.18 12.04 15.38
C VAL A 268 -7.68 11.71 15.42
N PRO A 269 -6.75 12.68 15.52
CA PRO A 269 -5.34 12.37 15.70
C PRO A 269 -5.03 11.48 16.92
N SER A 270 -5.72 11.70 18.05
CA SER A 270 -5.53 10.87 19.24
C SER A 270 -5.98 9.44 18.99
N VAL A 271 -7.17 9.25 18.40
CA VAL A 271 -7.71 7.94 18.05
C VAL A 271 -6.78 7.16 17.11
N LEU A 272 -6.20 7.84 16.11
CA LEU A 272 -5.22 7.23 15.21
C LEU A 272 -3.97 6.74 15.94
N VAL A 273 -3.40 7.58 16.80
CA VAL A 273 -2.20 7.26 17.60
C VAL A 273 -2.50 6.12 18.57
N ASP A 274 -3.62 6.19 19.29
CA ASP A 274 -4.04 5.17 20.25
C ASP A 274 -4.29 3.83 19.54
N GLY A 275 -4.95 3.85 18.37
CA GLY A 275 -5.16 2.67 17.54
C GLY A 275 -3.86 1.99 17.09
N LEU A 276 -2.90 2.75 16.55
CA LEU A 276 -1.61 2.21 16.13
C LEU A 276 -0.76 1.72 17.31
N ASN A 277 -0.81 2.40 18.45
CA ASN A 277 -0.15 1.95 19.67
C ASN A 277 -0.73 0.64 20.19
N ASN A 278 -2.06 0.52 20.22
CA ASN A 278 -2.71 -0.71 20.66
C ASN A 278 -2.37 -1.88 19.72
N LEU A 279 -2.37 -1.66 18.40
CA LEU A 279 -1.96 -2.65 17.40
C LEU A 279 -0.52 -3.13 17.64
N ARG A 280 0.43 -2.19 17.77
CA ARG A 280 1.85 -2.50 18.00
C ARG A 280 2.05 -3.30 19.27
N ASN A 281 1.42 -2.86 20.37
CA ASN A 281 1.53 -3.52 21.67
C ASN A 281 0.93 -4.93 21.65
N PHE A 282 -0.17 -5.14 20.94
CA PHE A 282 -0.78 -6.47 20.83
C PHE A 282 0.12 -7.43 20.05
N LEU A 283 0.67 -7.00 18.91
CA LEU A 283 1.60 -7.80 18.11
C LEU A 283 2.88 -8.14 18.85
N SER A 284 3.43 -7.21 19.64
CA SER A 284 4.60 -7.50 20.50
C SER A 284 4.29 -8.60 21.52
N LYS A 285 3.13 -8.52 22.19
CA LYS A 285 2.72 -9.53 23.18
C LYS A 285 2.46 -10.91 22.58
N GLU A 286 1.77 -11.00 21.44
CA GLU A 286 1.53 -12.30 20.77
C GLU A 286 2.85 -13.01 20.41
N LYS A 287 3.89 -12.24 20.07
CA LYS A 287 5.22 -12.81 19.78
C LYS A 287 5.94 -13.31 21.03
N GLU A 288 5.90 -12.54 22.12
CA GLU A 288 6.47 -12.96 23.41
C GLU A 288 5.81 -14.25 23.91
N GLU A 289 4.48 -14.35 23.83
CA GLU A 289 3.73 -15.55 24.20
C GLU A 289 4.10 -16.77 23.32
N THR A 290 4.21 -16.57 22.01
CA THR A 290 4.59 -17.63 21.06
C THR A 290 6.03 -18.12 21.25
N GLN A 291 6.95 -17.25 21.68
CA GLN A 291 8.32 -17.62 21.99
C GLN A 291 8.40 -18.40 23.31
N ASN A 292 7.62 -18.01 24.31
CA ASN A 292 7.60 -18.67 25.61
C ASN A 292 6.92 -20.05 25.56
N SER A 293 5.92 -20.26 24.69
CA SER A 293 5.27 -21.57 24.53
C SER A 293 6.11 -22.61 23.78
N LYS A 294 7.23 -22.19 23.17
CA LYS A 294 8.15 -23.06 22.42
C LYS A 294 9.38 -23.48 23.24
N LYS A 295 9.51 -22.99 24.48
CA LYS A 295 10.53 -23.39 25.44
C LYS A 295 9.94 -24.40 26.42
#